data_AF-A0A952C404-F1
#
_entry.id   AF-A0A952C404-F1
#
_cell.length_a   1.000
_cell.length_b   1.000
_cell.length_c   1.000
_cell.angle_alpha   90.00
_cell.angle_beta   90.00
_cell.angle_gamma   90.00
#
_symmetry.space_group_name_H-M   'P 1'
#
loop_
_entity.id
_entity.type
_entity.pdbx_description
1 polymer ?
#
loop_
_entity_poly.entity_id
_entity_poly.type
_entity_poly.pdbx_seq_one_letter_code
_entity_poly.pdbx_strand_id
1 'polypeptide(L)'
;MSKTNYVLAEDPAVDLAVVEAEVEELEEYIIKSDIYRTVRVRTPSGDQMIQMSGGDLLTRLFRLAGEAERLAPDQRARLQELRQRAEQVIYSLRTRFHKLLNREIKTRLDSLSWYLDETAGDPKRSRGDYPFEIRNRQRIDAMVRELGDDLEPELKRELNRIDERIRMIVRPGTFVWDSRLEPVFPRERFWYLYVTP
;
A
#
# COMPACT_ATOMS: atom_id res chain seq x y z
N MET A 1 25.74 -8.99 7.90
CA MET A 1 25.10 -7.93 8.71
C MET A 1 23.64 -7.87 8.31
N SER A 2 22.76 -8.38 9.16
CA SER A 2 21.32 -8.45 8.91
C SER A 2 20.75 -7.03 8.87
N LYS A 3 20.52 -6.49 7.67
CA LYS A 3 19.61 -5.36 7.51
C LYS A 3 18.23 -5.93 7.78
N THR A 4 17.78 -5.84 9.02
CA THR A 4 16.38 -6.03 9.40
C THR A 4 15.56 -5.17 8.44
N ASN A 5 14.79 -5.79 7.54
CA ASN A 5 14.01 -5.05 6.54
C ASN A 5 12.86 -4.34 7.27
N TYR A 6 13.10 -3.11 7.74
CA TYR A 6 12.15 -2.23 8.44
C TYR A 6 11.03 -1.68 7.54
N VAL A 7 10.89 -2.18 6.32
CA VAL A 7 10.26 -1.43 5.23
C VAL A 7 8.79 -1.09 5.51
N LEU A 8 8.08 -1.83 6.37
CA LEU A 8 6.65 -1.59 6.62
C LEU A 8 6.07 -1.93 8.00
N ALA A 9 6.83 -2.54 8.92
CA ALA A 9 6.24 -2.88 10.22
C ALA A 9 6.34 -1.69 11.19
N GLU A 10 5.48 -0.70 10.94
CA GLU A 10 5.24 0.42 11.85
C GLU A 10 4.57 -0.08 13.14
N ASP A 11 4.84 0.59 14.25
CA ASP A 11 4.14 0.38 15.50
C ASP A 11 2.62 0.56 15.28
N PRO A 12 1.76 -0.39 15.72
CA PRO A 12 0.33 -0.28 15.49
C PRO A 12 -0.33 0.99 16.02
N ALA A 13 0.20 1.58 17.11
CA ALA A 13 -0.31 2.85 17.63
C ALA A 13 0.03 4.03 16.70
N VAL A 14 1.20 3.99 16.05
CA VAL A 14 1.58 4.97 15.03
C VAL A 14 0.67 4.81 13.81
N ASP A 15 0.50 3.59 13.31
CA ASP A 15 -0.30 3.35 12.11
C ASP A 15 -1.78 3.70 12.33
N LEU A 16 -2.34 3.41 13.50
CA LEU A 16 -3.69 3.85 13.88
C LEU A 16 -3.83 5.37 13.90
N ALA A 17 -2.84 6.09 14.42
CA ALA A 17 -2.86 7.56 14.42
C ALA A 17 -2.80 8.12 12.99
N VAL A 18 -2.07 7.47 12.09
CA VAL A 18 -2.03 7.86 10.67
C VAL A 18 -3.39 7.61 10.01
N VAL A 19 -3.97 6.42 10.16
CA VAL A 19 -5.30 6.10 9.62
C VAL A 19 -6.35 7.06 10.15
N GLU A 20 -6.30 7.41 11.44
CA GLU A 20 -7.21 8.38 12.03
C GLU A 20 -7.15 9.74 11.33
N ALA A 21 -5.94 10.28 11.16
CA ALA A 21 -5.74 11.55 10.47
C ALA A 21 -6.14 11.48 8.97
N GLU A 22 -5.86 10.36 8.30
CA GLU A 22 -6.30 10.15 6.91
C GLU A 22 -7.82 10.09 6.79
N VAL A 23 -8.51 9.41 7.72
CA VAL A 23 -9.98 9.30 7.74
C VAL A 23 -10.64 10.65 8.03
N GLU A 24 -10.03 11.49 8.88
CA GLU A 24 -10.51 12.86 9.14
C GLU A 24 -10.45 13.74 7.88
N GLU A 25 -9.42 13.58 7.05
CA GLU A 25 -9.19 14.37 5.85
C GLU A 25 -9.83 13.78 4.57
N LEU A 26 -10.35 12.54 4.66
CA LEU A 26 -10.73 11.70 3.52
C LEU A 26 -11.78 12.32 2.61
N GLU A 27 -12.84 12.90 3.16
CA GLU A 27 -13.91 13.50 2.38
C GLU A 27 -13.37 14.68 1.54
N GLU A 28 -12.65 15.60 2.16
CA GLU A 28 -12.10 16.75 1.46
C GLU A 28 -11.01 16.34 0.45
N TYR A 29 -10.19 15.34 0.80
CA TYR A 29 -9.21 14.73 -0.11
C TYR A 29 -9.89 14.21 -1.39
N ILE A 30 -10.97 13.45 -1.27
CA ILE A 30 -11.71 12.91 -2.42
C ILE A 30 -12.39 14.02 -3.23
N ILE A 31 -12.94 15.04 -2.55
CA ILE A 31 -13.59 16.18 -3.22
C ILE A 31 -12.57 16.98 -4.06
N LYS A 32 -11.38 17.24 -3.51
CA LYS A 32 -10.30 17.95 -4.20
C LYS A 32 -9.70 17.17 -5.37
N SER A 33 -9.79 15.84 -5.34
CA SER A 33 -9.32 14.96 -6.42
C SER A 33 -7.79 15.04 -6.64
N ASP A 34 -7.05 15.30 -5.57
CA ASP A 34 -5.58 15.24 -5.56
C ASP A 34 -5.13 13.79 -5.33
N ILE A 35 -4.14 13.28 -6.06
CA ILE A 35 -3.65 11.91 -5.84
C ILE A 35 -2.99 11.80 -4.46
N TYR A 36 -2.23 12.82 -4.07
CA TYR A 36 -1.51 12.88 -2.81
C TYR A 36 -1.90 14.11 -2.01
N ARG A 37 -2.09 13.95 -0.70
CA ARG A 37 -2.33 15.05 0.24
C ARG A 37 -1.36 14.94 1.41
N THR A 38 -0.77 16.06 1.81
CA THR A 38 0.07 16.07 3.01
C THR A 38 -0.84 16.24 4.23
N VAL A 39 -0.76 15.30 5.18
CA VAL A 39 -1.51 15.32 6.44
C VAL A 39 -0.53 15.40 7.60
N ARG A 40 -0.84 16.24 8.60
CA ARG A 40 -0.07 16.31 9.85
C ARG A 40 -0.63 15.28 10.82
N VAL A 41 0.19 14.33 11.22
CA VAL A 41 -0.18 13.25 12.13
C VAL A 41 0.52 13.44 13.46
N ARG A 42 -0.22 13.41 14.56
CA ARG A 42 0.36 13.36 15.90
C ARG A 42 0.58 11.91 16.32
N THR A 43 1.84 11.50 16.41
CA THR A 43 2.21 10.15 16.83
C THR A 43 2.82 10.16 18.24
N PRO A 44 2.92 8.99 18.92
CA PRO A 44 3.67 8.89 20.17
C PRO A 44 5.14 9.34 20.06
N SER A 45 5.71 9.33 18.85
CA SER A 45 7.09 9.79 18.57
C SER A 45 7.18 11.28 18.18
N GLY A 46 6.07 12.01 18.21
CA GLY A 46 5.97 13.42 17.82
C GLY A 46 5.11 13.64 16.57
N ASP A 47 4.99 14.90 16.18
CA ASP A 47 4.25 15.29 14.98
C ASP A 47 5.05 14.95 13.72
N GLN A 48 4.38 14.36 12.73
CA GLN A 48 4.95 13.97 11.44
C GLN A 48 4.09 14.47 10.29
N MET A 49 4.72 14.79 9.16
CA MET A 49 4.00 15.09 7.92
C MET A 49 4.01 13.84 7.04
N ILE A 50 2.83 13.28 6.76
CA ILE A 50 2.69 12.05 5.98
C ILE A 50 2.01 12.39 4.64
N GLN A 51 2.44 11.72 3.58
CA GLN A 51 1.76 11.76 2.28
C GLN A 51 0.63 10.72 2.27
N MET A 52 -0.60 11.19 2.44
CA MET A 52 -1.82 10.41 2.28
C MET A 52 -2.08 10.13 0.80
N SER A 53 -2.54 8.91 0.50
CA SER A 53 -3.21 8.58 -0.75
C SER A 53 -4.30 7.52 -0.51
N GLY A 54 -5.22 7.33 -1.46
CA GLY A 54 -6.23 6.27 -1.38
C GLY A 54 -5.59 4.88 -1.23
N GLY A 55 -4.53 4.61 -1.99
CA GLY A 55 -3.76 3.37 -1.85
C GLY A 55 -3.03 3.21 -0.51
N ASP A 56 -2.62 4.31 0.14
CA ASP A 56 -2.00 4.24 1.48
C ASP A 56 -3.04 3.88 2.55
N LEU A 57 -4.17 4.59 2.59
CA LEU A 57 -5.28 4.33 3.53
C LEU A 57 -5.76 2.88 3.43
N LEU A 58 -6.06 2.40 2.21
CA LEU A 58 -6.55 1.04 1.99
C LEU A 58 -5.52 -0.02 2.44
N THR A 59 -4.23 0.25 2.23
CA THR A 59 -3.15 -0.65 2.63
C THR A 59 -2.98 -0.70 4.15
N ARG A 60 -3.03 0.46 4.83
CA ARG A 60 -2.93 0.55 6.29
C ARG A 60 -4.10 -0.16 6.97
N LEU A 61 -5.33 0.11 6.51
CA LEU A 61 -6.53 -0.58 6.99
C LEU A 61 -6.44 -2.10 6.77
N PHE A 62 -5.98 -2.55 5.60
CA PHE A 62 -5.78 -3.97 5.34
C PHE A 62 -4.77 -4.61 6.30
N ARG A 63 -3.62 -3.94 6.51
CA ARG A 63 -2.56 -4.44 7.39
C ARG A 63 -3.02 -4.52 8.84
N LEU A 64 -3.56 -3.42 9.39
CA LEU A 64 -4.08 -3.37 10.76
C LEU A 64 -5.17 -4.42 10.99
N ALA A 65 -6.04 -4.67 10.01
CA ALA A 65 -7.05 -5.72 10.10
C ALA A 65 -6.43 -7.12 10.12
N GLY A 66 -5.38 -7.37 9.31
CA GLY A 66 -4.64 -8.63 9.33
C GLY A 66 -3.84 -8.86 10.63
N GLU A 67 -3.45 -7.79 11.31
CA GLU A 67 -2.75 -7.83 12.59
C GLU A 67 -3.70 -7.70 13.80
N ALA A 68 -5.02 -7.75 13.61
CA ALA A 68 -6.01 -7.45 14.64
C ALA A 68 -5.80 -8.23 15.95
N GLU A 69 -5.42 -9.52 15.88
CA GLU A 69 -5.17 -10.35 17.07
C GLU A 69 -3.97 -9.90 17.91
N ARG A 70 -3.08 -9.07 17.36
CA ARG A 70 -1.94 -8.47 18.06
C ARG A 70 -2.26 -7.09 18.65
N LEU A 71 -3.41 -6.51 18.31
CA LEU A 71 -3.83 -5.21 18.80
C LEU A 71 -4.47 -5.33 20.18
N ALA A 72 -4.23 -4.33 21.03
CA ALA A 72 -4.96 -4.20 22.29
C ALA A 72 -6.49 -4.08 22.02
N PRO A 73 -7.36 -4.47 22.96
CA PRO A 73 -8.81 -4.36 22.79
C PRO A 73 -9.27 -2.95 22.34
N ASP A 74 -8.73 -1.90 22.94
CA ASP A 74 -9.08 -0.52 22.60
C ASP A 74 -8.60 -0.13 21.19
N GLN A 75 -7.42 -0.60 20.78
CA GLN A 75 -6.89 -0.39 19.43
C GLN A 75 -7.74 -1.11 18.37
N ARG A 76 -8.24 -2.31 18.67
CA ARG A 76 -9.17 -3.04 17.79
C ARG A 76 -10.49 -2.31 17.63
N ALA A 77 -11.06 -1.82 18.72
CA ALA A 77 -12.29 -1.02 18.67
C ALA A 77 -12.09 0.26 17.85
N ARG A 78 -10.96 0.95 18.05
CA ARG A 78 -10.60 2.14 17.28
C ARG A 78 -10.45 1.84 15.79
N LEU A 79 -9.76 0.75 15.44
CA LEU A 79 -9.64 0.30 14.05
C LEU A 79 -11.00 0.06 13.40
N GLN A 80 -11.92 -0.61 14.10
CA GLN A 80 -13.25 -0.91 13.57
C GLN A 80 -14.04 0.37 13.30
N GLU A 81 -14.00 1.34 14.21
CA GLU A 81 -14.65 2.65 14.03
C GLU A 81 -14.07 3.40 12.82
N LEU A 82 -12.74 3.49 12.73
CA LEU A 82 -12.06 4.16 11.63
C LEU A 82 -12.38 3.50 10.28
N ARG A 83 -12.41 2.16 10.24
CA ARG A 83 -12.75 1.42 9.03
C ARG A 83 -14.18 1.70 8.58
N GLN A 84 -15.14 1.69 9.52
CA GLN A 84 -16.54 2.01 9.21
C GLN A 84 -16.71 3.44 8.68
N ARG A 85 -16.02 4.41 9.29
CA ARG A 85 -16.02 5.81 8.81
C ARG A 85 -15.42 5.92 7.41
N ALA A 86 -14.28 5.27 7.16
CA ALA A 86 -13.66 5.24 5.84
C ALA A 86 -14.60 4.64 4.78
N GLU A 87 -15.19 3.49 5.08
CA GLU A 87 -16.16 2.80 4.21
C GLU A 87 -17.37 3.69 3.88
N GLN A 88 -17.91 4.42 4.86
CA GLN A 88 -19.04 5.33 4.66
C GLN A 88 -18.70 6.49 3.70
N VAL A 89 -17.54 7.14 3.89
CA VAL A 89 -17.09 8.24 3.04
C VAL A 89 -16.75 7.75 1.64
N ILE A 90 -16.07 6.60 1.53
CA ILE A 90 -15.76 5.98 0.23
C ILE A 90 -17.05 5.61 -0.50
N TYR A 91 -18.03 5.03 0.19
CA TYR A 91 -19.31 4.69 -0.40
C TYR A 91 -20.07 5.91 -0.92
N SER A 92 -20.13 6.99 -0.13
CA SER A 92 -20.84 8.22 -0.53
C SER A 92 -20.16 8.95 -1.71
N LEU A 93 -18.83 8.83 -1.83
CA LEU A 93 -18.04 9.47 -2.88
C LEU A 93 -17.42 8.48 -3.88
N ARG A 94 -17.99 7.27 -4.00
CA ARG A 94 -17.41 6.12 -4.73
C ARG A 94 -16.86 6.48 -6.10
N THR A 95 -17.67 7.12 -6.94
CA THR A 95 -17.26 7.49 -8.30
C THR A 95 -16.03 8.40 -8.32
N ARG A 96 -15.92 9.34 -7.38
CA ARG A 96 -14.74 10.23 -7.28
C ARG A 96 -13.54 9.47 -6.76
N PHE A 97 -13.72 8.66 -5.72
CA PHE A 97 -12.65 7.85 -5.15
C PHE A 97 -12.09 6.86 -6.19
N HIS A 98 -12.95 6.17 -6.94
CA HIS A 98 -12.53 5.21 -7.97
C HIS A 98 -11.75 5.88 -9.11
N LYS A 99 -12.15 7.08 -9.54
CA LYS A 99 -11.38 7.87 -10.52
C LYS A 99 -9.99 8.24 -9.97
N LEU A 100 -9.92 8.59 -8.69
CA LEU A 100 -8.67 8.91 -8.03
C LEU A 100 -7.77 7.66 -7.92
N LEU A 101 -8.33 6.50 -7.57
CA LEU A 101 -7.58 5.23 -7.51
C LEU A 101 -7.03 4.81 -8.88
N ASN A 102 -7.80 4.92 -9.95
CA ASN A 102 -7.30 4.61 -11.31
C ASN A 102 -6.10 5.52 -11.68
N ARG A 103 -6.16 6.82 -11.35
CA ARG A 103 -5.03 7.74 -11.54
C ARG A 103 -3.81 7.37 -10.69
N GLU A 104 -4.03 7.00 -9.41
CA GLU A 104 -2.95 6.57 -8.53
C GLU A 104 -2.29 5.26 -9.01
N ILE A 105 -3.09 4.28 -9.42
CA ILE A 105 -2.60 3.02 -10.01
C ILE A 105 -1.71 3.32 -11.21
N LYS A 106 -2.14 4.20 -12.12
CA LYS A 106 -1.32 4.60 -13.27
C LYS A 106 0.05 5.13 -12.83
N THR A 107 0.08 6.11 -11.93
CA THR A 107 1.35 6.68 -11.44
C THR A 107 2.26 5.63 -10.78
N ARG A 108 1.67 4.67 -10.05
CA ARG A 108 2.45 3.58 -9.42
C ARG A 108 2.95 2.55 -10.42
N LEU A 109 2.18 2.24 -11.47
CA LEU A 109 2.61 1.37 -12.57
C LEU A 109 3.76 2.02 -13.35
N ASP A 110 3.66 3.32 -13.65
CA ASP A 110 4.73 4.09 -14.28
C ASP A 110 6.03 4.00 -13.43
N SER A 111 5.93 4.21 -12.11
CA SER A 111 7.07 4.08 -11.17
C SER A 111 7.69 2.67 -11.19
N LEU A 112 6.87 1.62 -11.17
CA LEU A 112 7.35 0.24 -11.25
C LEU A 112 8.00 -0.04 -12.60
N SER A 113 7.46 0.50 -13.70
CA SER A 113 8.08 0.34 -15.02
C SER A 113 9.49 0.93 -15.04
N TRP A 114 9.64 2.17 -14.54
CA TRP A 114 10.94 2.84 -14.43
C TRP A 114 11.94 2.01 -13.63
N TYR A 115 11.55 1.53 -12.44
CA TYR A 115 12.39 0.66 -11.64
C TYR A 115 12.82 -0.61 -12.38
N LEU A 116 11.90 -1.25 -13.10
CA LEU A 116 12.19 -2.46 -13.87
C LEU A 116 13.11 -2.19 -15.07
N ASP A 117 13.02 -1.01 -15.70
CA ASP A 117 13.92 -0.58 -16.76
C ASP A 117 15.35 -0.40 -16.24
N GLU A 118 15.52 0.24 -15.08
CA GLU A 118 16.83 0.38 -14.42
C GLU A 118 17.40 -0.98 -13.99
N THR A 119 16.55 -1.85 -13.47
CA THR A 119 16.95 -3.19 -13.00
C THR A 119 17.43 -4.09 -14.13
N ALA A 120 16.88 -3.96 -15.34
CA ALA A 120 17.36 -4.71 -16.50
C ALA A 120 18.81 -4.36 -16.86
N GLY A 121 19.29 -3.16 -16.53
CA GLY A 121 20.66 -2.71 -16.77
C GLY A 121 21.69 -3.22 -15.75
N ASP A 122 21.33 -3.29 -14.46
CA ASP A 122 22.20 -3.82 -13.39
C ASP A 122 21.38 -4.42 -12.21
N PRO A 123 20.96 -5.71 -12.30
CA PRO A 123 20.11 -6.34 -11.28
C PRO A 123 20.68 -6.34 -9.87
N LYS A 124 22.02 -6.32 -9.73
CA LYS A 124 22.68 -6.34 -8.42
C LYS A 124 22.52 -5.03 -7.66
N ARG A 125 22.43 -3.90 -8.38
CA ARG A 125 22.22 -2.58 -7.77
C ARG A 125 20.80 -2.42 -7.25
N SER A 126 19.82 -2.88 -8.01
CA SER A 126 18.39 -2.73 -7.70
C SER A 126 17.87 -3.66 -6.59
N ARG A 127 18.68 -4.61 -6.13
CA ARG A 127 18.29 -5.59 -5.10
C ARG A 127 17.98 -4.95 -3.75
N GLY A 128 18.67 -3.87 -3.42
CA GLY A 128 18.44 -3.11 -2.18
C GLY A 128 17.12 -2.35 -2.19
N ASP A 129 16.68 -1.93 -3.38
CA ASP A 129 15.50 -1.08 -3.56
C ASP A 129 14.22 -1.89 -3.77
N TYR A 130 14.35 -3.15 -4.20
CA TYR A 130 13.21 -4.03 -4.48
C TYR A 130 12.14 -4.07 -3.37
N PRO A 131 12.49 -4.22 -2.07
CA PRO A 131 11.48 -4.23 -1.00
C PRO A 131 10.69 -2.91 -0.90
N PHE A 132 11.31 -1.78 -1.24
CA PHE A 132 10.66 -0.47 -1.23
C PHE A 132 9.79 -0.28 -2.46
N GLU A 133 10.30 -0.65 -3.64
CA GLU A 133 9.56 -0.50 -4.89
C GLU A 133 8.35 -1.42 -4.96
N ILE A 134 8.45 -2.64 -4.43
CA ILE A 134 7.33 -3.57 -4.44
C ILE A 134 6.18 -3.16 -3.51
N ARG A 135 6.40 -2.16 -2.62
CA ARG A 135 5.29 -1.47 -1.92
C ARG A 135 4.31 -0.83 -2.90
N ASN A 136 4.78 -0.30 -4.02
CA ASN A 136 3.89 0.22 -5.06
C ASN A 136 2.97 -0.88 -5.60
N ARG A 137 3.51 -2.09 -5.82
CA ARG A 137 2.74 -3.24 -6.31
C ARG A 137 1.72 -3.74 -5.30
N GLN A 138 2.06 -3.71 -4.01
CA GLN A 138 1.11 -4.06 -2.95
C GLN A 138 0.01 -3.01 -2.78
N ARG A 139 0.32 -1.71 -2.87
CA ARG A 139 -0.71 -0.67 -2.86
C ARG A 139 -1.66 -0.78 -4.06
N ILE A 140 -1.13 -1.12 -5.24
CA ILE A 140 -1.96 -1.44 -6.41
C ILE A 140 -2.90 -2.61 -6.11
N ASP A 141 -2.44 -3.66 -5.41
CA ASP A 141 -3.31 -4.80 -5.03
C ASP A 141 -4.51 -4.36 -4.16
N ALA A 142 -4.28 -3.47 -3.19
CA ALA A 142 -5.34 -2.92 -2.36
C ALA A 142 -6.34 -2.09 -3.17
N MET A 143 -5.85 -1.23 -4.08
CA MET A 143 -6.71 -0.40 -4.94
C MET A 143 -7.48 -1.22 -5.97
N VAL A 144 -6.88 -2.23 -6.57
CA VAL A 144 -7.57 -3.14 -7.51
C VAL A 144 -8.70 -3.89 -6.82
N ARG A 145 -8.51 -4.30 -5.57
CA ARG A 145 -9.56 -4.93 -4.76
C ARG A 145 -10.73 -3.97 -4.51
N GLU A 146 -10.46 -2.72 -4.21
CA GLU A 146 -11.50 -1.69 -3.99
C GLU A 146 -12.27 -1.37 -5.27
N LEU A 147 -11.55 -1.20 -6.39
CA LEU A 147 -12.16 -0.90 -7.69
C LEU A 147 -13.06 -2.03 -8.20
N GLY A 148 -12.63 -3.29 -8.04
CA GLY A 148 -13.35 -4.43 -8.62
C GLY A 148 -13.50 -4.27 -10.14
N ASP A 149 -14.75 -4.24 -10.61
CA ASP A 149 -15.09 -4.07 -12.03
C ASP A 149 -14.87 -2.63 -12.54
N ASP A 150 -14.68 -1.66 -11.66
CA ASP A 150 -14.40 -0.25 -12.02
C ASP A 150 -12.90 -0.01 -12.36
N LEU A 151 -12.08 -1.07 -12.38
CA LEU A 151 -10.69 -0.98 -12.83
C LEU A 151 -10.62 -0.82 -14.36
N GLU A 152 -9.91 0.20 -14.82
CA GLU A 152 -9.72 0.44 -16.25
C GLU A 152 -9.03 -0.76 -16.95
N PRO A 153 -9.56 -1.26 -18.08
CA PRO A 153 -8.98 -2.41 -18.80
C PRO A 153 -7.52 -2.21 -19.23
N GLU A 154 -7.14 -0.99 -19.56
CA GLU A 154 -5.77 -0.58 -19.87
C GLU A 154 -4.84 -0.81 -18.69
N LEU A 155 -5.22 -0.34 -17.50
CA LEU A 155 -4.44 -0.52 -16.26
C LEU A 155 -4.34 -1.99 -15.86
N LYS A 156 -5.41 -2.77 -16.07
CA LYS A 156 -5.38 -4.23 -15.85
C LYS A 156 -4.35 -4.91 -16.77
N ARG A 157 -4.30 -4.54 -18.04
CA ARG A 157 -3.30 -5.05 -18.99
C ARG A 157 -1.89 -4.63 -18.63
N GLU A 158 -1.71 -3.39 -18.20
CA GLU A 158 -0.41 -2.86 -17.77
C GLU A 158 0.10 -3.55 -16.50
N LEU A 159 -0.77 -3.75 -15.51
CA LEU A 159 -0.45 -4.53 -14.31
C LEU A 159 0.04 -5.94 -14.64
N ASN A 160 -0.64 -6.64 -15.56
CA ASN A 160 -0.22 -7.97 -16.00
C ASN A 160 1.17 -7.94 -16.65
N ARG A 161 1.46 -6.94 -17.49
CA ARG A 161 2.80 -6.77 -18.10
C ARG A 161 3.87 -6.50 -17.05
N ILE A 162 3.59 -5.66 -16.05
CA ILE A 162 4.51 -5.41 -14.94
C ILE A 162 4.77 -6.70 -14.16
N ASP A 163 3.73 -7.48 -13.86
CA ASP A 163 3.87 -8.76 -13.17
C ASP A 163 4.70 -9.77 -13.98
N GLU A 164 4.52 -9.84 -15.30
CA GLU A 164 5.37 -10.65 -16.19
C GLU A 164 6.83 -10.19 -16.17
N ARG A 165 7.08 -8.88 -16.23
CA ARG A 165 8.43 -8.32 -16.14
C ARG A 165 9.12 -8.61 -14.82
N ILE A 166 8.41 -8.49 -13.70
CA ILE A 166 8.93 -8.88 -12.39
C ILE A 166 9.35 -10.36 -12.43
N ARG A 167 8.48 -11.25 -12.93
CA ARG A 167 8.79 -12.70 -13.01
C ARG A 167 10.03 -13.04 -13.84
N MET A 168 10.37 -12.24 -14.84
CA MET A 168 11.56 -12.46 -15.67
C MET A 168 12.88 -12.13 -14.95
N ILE A 169 12.87 -11.20 -14.01
CA ILE A 169 14.10 -10.71 -13.36
C ILE A 169 14.32 -11.27 -11.95
N VAL A 170 13.28 -11.79 -11.31
CA VAL A 170 13.36 -12.26 -9.93
C VAL A 170 13.61 -13.76 -9.80
N ARG A 171 14.16 -14.16 -8.65
CA ARG A 171 14.27 -15.55 -8.21
C ARG A 171 13.47 -15.76 -6.92
N PRO A 172 12.99 -16.98 -6.65
CA PRO A 172 12.38 -17.31 -5.37
C PRO A 172 13.27 -16.92 -4.19
N GLY A 173 12.68 -16.31 -3.17
CA GLY A 173 13.37 -15.87 -1.96
C GLY A 173 12.50 -16.02 -0.73
N THR A 174 12.97 -15.46 0.38
CA THR A 174 12.18 -15.27 1.59
C THR A 174 11.27 -14.06 1.44
N PHE A 175 10.33 -13.90 2.38
CA PHE A 175 9.53 -12.68 2.48
C PHE A 175 10.44 -11.43 2.55
N VAL A 176 10.16 -10.42 1.72
CA VAL A 176 11.06 -9.26 1.54
C VAL A 176 10.83 -8.13 2.55
N TRP A 177 9.75 -8.18 3.33
CA TRP A 177 9.48 -7.21 4.40
C TRP A 177 9.76 -7.80 5.78
N ASP A 178 9.45 -7.04 6.83
CA ASP A 178 9.52 -7.50 8.20
C ASP A 178 8.65 -8.76 8.37
N SER A 179 9.29 -9.85 8.84
CA SER A 179 8.66 -11.17 9.04
C SER A 179 7.37 -11.13 9.87
N ARG A 180 7.17 -10.10 10.71
CA ARG A 180 5.91 -9.91 11.45
C ARG A 180 4.71 -9.83 10.51
N LEU A 181 4.89 -9.30 9.30
CA LEU A 181 3.82 -9.10 8.32
C LEU A 181 3.56 -10.33 7.43
N GLU A 182 4.46 -11.32 7.42
CA GLU A 182 4.33 -12.50 6.56
C GLU A 182 2.95 -13.21 6.67
N PRO A 183 2.36 -13.38 7.87
CA PRO A 183 1.02 -13.99 8.01
C PRO A 183 -0.11 -13.16 7.37
N VAL A 184 0.07 -11.84 7.23
CA VAL A 184 -0.91 -10.92 6.63
C VAL A 184 -0.85 -10.97 5.10
N PHE A 185 0.30 -11.33 4.55
CA PHE A 185 0.57 -11.32 3.10
C PHE A 185 0.85 -12.73 2.58
N PRO A 186 -0.16 -13.60 2.44
CA PRO A 186 0.03 -14.97 1.97
C PRO A 186 0.64 -15.03 0.56
N ARG A 187 1.58 -15.95 0.37
CA ARG A 187 2.40 -16.10 -0.85
C ARG A 187 1.60 -16.28 -2.13
N GLU A 188 0.45 -16.95 -2.08
CA GLU A 188 -0.38 -17.19 -3.27
C GLU A 188 -0.84 -15.88 -3.92
N ARG A 189 -1.30 -14.93 -3.10
CA ARG A 189 -1.76 -13.60 -3.55
C ARG A 189 -0.60 -12.63 -3.71
N PHE A 190 0.31 -12.60 -2.74
CA PHE A 190 1.38 -11.61 -2.64
C PHE A 190 2.74 -12.19 -3.07
N TRP A 191 2.75 -13.01 -4.12
CA TRP A 191 3.94 -13.76 -4.58
C TRP A 191 5.18 -12.88 -4.81
N TYR A 192 4.96 -11.63 -5.23
CA TYR A 192 6.01 -10.64 -5.46
C TYR A 192 6.74 -10.20 -4.18
N LEU A 193 6.19 -10.49 -3.00
CA LEU A 193 6.87 -10.28 -1.73
C LEU A 193 7.77 -11.46 -1.34
N TYR A 194 7.83 -12.54 -2.13
CA TYR A 194 8.58 -13.78 -1.84
C TYR A 194 9.63 -14.07 -2.91
N VAL A 195 10.11 -13.03 -3.58
CA VAL A 195 11.07 -13.09 -4.68
C VAL A 195 12.01 -11.89 -4.59
N THR A 196 13.19 -11.99 -5.19
CA THR A 196 14.15 -10.89 -5.28
C THR A 196 14.88 -10.91 -6.62
N PRO A 197 15.24 -9.75 -7.22
CA PRO A 197 16.18 -9.69 -8.35
C PRO A 197 17.55 -10.33 -8.04
#